data_AF-A0A7Y1F7N4-F1
#
_entry.id   AF-A0A7Y1F7N4-F1
#
_cell.length_a   1.000
_cell.length_b   1.000
_cell.length_c   1.000
_cell.angle_alpha   90.00
_cell.angle_beta   90.00
_cell.angle_gamma   90.00
#
_symmetry.space_group_name_H-M   'P 1'
#
loop_
_entity.id
_entity.type
_entity.pdbx_description
1 polymer ?
#
loop_
_entity_poly.entity_id
_entity_poly.type
_entity_poly.pdbx_seq_one_letter_code
_entity_poly.pdbx_strand_id
1 'polypeptide(L)'
;MKKLSVLFLKMGRFFGISKHAGTHIDMGIHWKSYISASTSKLSRLAFAEANIELHSTPVPELRRQAAGLLQHLKFDLSRPVVISDKGILISLCANNERYVVLYRSDRDDAFAQRINEPCQERDADACEYVDAFFFFLVKEFNIPLPPSVTKDDVVARISKEEKVAVIDFDDVVNFHGFFFAWKVGESTSSADFVDLLTWQVDGQYSIGFTDDNPTYGIDRVTSAELGIEVLDLRQLCRDIVSPLAIATDKKIHQAAVILPMPDQLGEALMSISPSRDELVFGPGGGICFKFMQGGSEFLALSLRNFYDFEIGSVLSALTEIGVNEVNFESAHFLSFVFTHGQYLDVAREHLSHPEELENRLDVKDTFSCRLEDIASVYEDVRVFELSQASVSSLFAVLCHLAARFRTARSPFVPVEIIDVSRRLLLLQNAPYENIYFSLSASHWKHAFIEIYRVLEGLYYFGWMHGIKQIFGANYAEHDLYLTLQDQLSWRYQEKASIVKLFEIVPRTVLSTHDPVGIKSLSGCFENQSDIAVMKKFAHLIYSIRNSNVHQGESEDGTSIEVSADCWPKLTYCLFLIVEHLYSFYQAGMPRSPTSQASGSPKLV
;
A
#
# COMPACT_ATOMS: atom_id res chain seq x y z
N MET A 1 8.62 17.68 30.29
CA MET A 1 8.75 18.71 29.23
C MET A 1 10.04 19.55 29.35
N LYS A 2 11.21 18.90 29.50
CA LYS A 2 12.54 19.53 29.40
C LYS A 2 13.53 18.47 28.95
N LYS A 3 13.57 18.19 27.64
CA LYS A 3 14.60 17.41 26.92
C LYS A 3 14.32 17.43 25.41
N LEU A 4 13.95 18.61 24.89
CA LEU A 4 13.64 18.83 23.46
C LEU A 4 14.47 19.97 22.84
N SER A 5 15.56 20.38 23.51
CA SER A 5 16.39 21.52 23.11
C SER A 5 17.86 21.17 22.80
N VAL A 6 18.19 19.90 22.58
CA VAL A 6 19.56 19.47 22.17
C VAL A 6 19.59 18.77 20.80
N LEU A 7 18.44 18.57 20.14
CA LEU A 7 18.39 17.97 18.80
C LEU A 7 18.19 18.97 17.65
N PHE A 8 18.05 20.27 17.95
CA PHE A 8 17.80 21.31 16.95
C PHE A 8 19.05 22.06 16.46
N LEU A 9 20.26 21.55 16.74
CA LEU A 9 21.53 22.22 16.43
C LEU A 9 22.51 21.38 15.59
N LYS A 10 22.04 20.32 14.90
CA LYS A 10 22.90 19.49 14.03
C LYS A 10 22.42 19.19 12.60
N MET A 11 21.33 19.77 12.12
CA MET A 11 20.85 19.52 10.75
C MET A 11 20.51 20.80 9.98
N GLY A 12 21.51 21.67 9.86
CA GLY A 12 21.38 22.93 9.13
C GLY A 12 22.71 23.40 8.55
N ARG A 13 23.35 22.55 7.74
CA ARG A 13 24.39 22.91 6.76
C ARG A 13 24.84 21.66 6.01
N PHE A 14 24.24 21.43 4.86
CA PHE A 14 24.94 21.06 3.62
C PHE A 14 23.92 21.25 2.48
N PHE A 15 23.73 22.52 2.10
CA PHE A 15 23.00 22.86 0.90
C PHE A 15 23.81 22.44 -0.34
N GLY A 16 23.07 21.87 -1.29
CA GLY A 16 23.30 21.89 -2.73
C GLY A 16 24.68 22.30 -3.23
N ILE A 17 25.46 21.31 -3.67
CA ILE A 17 26.41 21.53 -4.75
C ILE A 17 25.63 21.34 -6.05
N SER A 18 25.11 22.47 -6.53
CA SER A 18 24.77 22.62 -7.95
C SER A 18 26.04 22.31 -8.74
N LYS A 19 26.01 21.22 -9.53
CA LYS A 19 27.01 20.90 -10.54
C LYS A 19 27.16 22.09 -11.47
N HIS A 20 28.28 22.82 -11.42
CA HIS A 20 28.87 23.52 -12.57
C HIS A 20 30.41 23.51 -12.41
N ALA A 21 31.06 22.88 -13.39
CA ALA A 21 32.44 22.99 -13.87
C ALA A 21 33.62 23.14 -12.87
N GLY A 22 34.48 22.11 -12.86
CA GLY A 22 35.94 22.29 -12.88
C GLY A 22 36.62 22.66 -11.57
N THR A 23 36.51 21.84 -10.54
CA THR A 23 37.46 21.84 -9.40
C THR A 23 37.83 20.40 -9.08
N HIS A 24 39.14 20.14 -8.95
CA HIS A 24 39.65 18.86 -8.43
C HIS A 24 38.99 18.62 -7.07
N ILE A 25 38.02 17.71 -7.02
CA ILE A 25 37.49 17.19 -5.78
C ILE A 25 38.67 16.49 -5.09
N ASP A 26 39.00 16.93 -3.88
CA ASP A 26 40.06 16.29 -3.08
C ASP A 26 39.59 14.88 -2.72
N MET A 27 40.02 13.92 -3.55
CA MET A 27 39.78 12.49 -3.41
C MET A 27 40.12 11.99 -2.00
N GLY A 28 41.08 12.64 -1.32
CA GLY A 28 41.50 12.31 0.03
C GLY A 28 40.45 12.58 1.11
N ILE A 29 39.57 13.58 0.93
CA ILE A 29 38.55 13.95 1.93
C ILE A 29 37.42 12.92 1.96
N HIS A 30 36.95 12.47 0.80
CA HIS A 30 35.91 11.44 0.72
C HIS A 30 36.42 10.11 1.24
N TRP A 31 37.65 9.71 0.88
CA TRP A 31 38.23 8.43 1.30
C TRP A 31 38.32 8.28 2.82
N LYS A 32 38.79 9.31 3.53
CA LYS A 32 38.86 9.31 5.00
C LYS A 32 37.50 9.11 5.65
N SER A 33 36.45 9.70 5.07
CA SER A 33 35.08 9.52 5.57
C SER A 33 34.60 8.06 5.41
N TYR A 34 34.93 7.40 4.31
CA TYR A 34 34.57 5.99 4.09
C TYR A 34 35.34 5.04 5.01
N ILE A 35 36.64 5.25 5.18
CA ILE A 35 37.47 4.48 6.12
C ILE A 35 36.93 4.67 7.55
N SER A 36 36.66 5.91 7.95
CA SER A 36 36.08 6.21 9.26
C SER A 36 34.73 5.51 9.46
N ALA A 37 33.85 5.48 8.45
CA ALA A 37 32.59 4.75 8.53
C ALA A 37 32.82 3.26 8.82
N SER A 38 33.75 2.63 8.09
CA SER A 38 34.09 1.21 8.28
C SER A 38 34.75 0.89 9.62
N THR A 39 35.66 1.72 10.12
CA THR A 39 36.36 1.43 11.38
C THR A 39 35.56 1.85 12.62
N SER A 40 34.64 2.81 12.51
CA SER A 40 33.91 3.37 13.67
C SER A 40 33.12 2.33 14.47
N LYS A 41 32.56 1.31 13.82
CA LYS A 41 31.82 0.23 14.50
C LYS A 41 32.74 -0.71 15.27
N LEU A 42 33.84 -1.12 14.64
CA LEU A 42 34.88 -1.94 15.24
C LEU A 42 35.54 -1.21 16.42
N SER A 43 35.79 0.10 16.26
CA SER A 43 36.30 0.97 17.31
C SER A 43 35.36 0.99 18.52
N ARG A 44 34.06 1.15 18.29
CA ARG A 44 33.06 1.13 19.36
C ARG A 44 32.97 -0.24 20.04
N LEU A 45 33.04 -1.33 19.29
CA LEU A 45 32.99 -2.69 19.81
C LEU A 45 34.23 -3.02 20.66
N ALA A 46 35.43 -2.69 20.16
CA ALA A 46 36.71 -2.94 20.83
C ALA A 46 36.94 -2.03 22.04
N PHE A 47 36.52 -0.76 21.95
CA PHE A 47 36.88 0.29 22.90
C PHE A 47 35.67 1.02 23.51
N ALA A 48 34.56 0.32 23.76
CA ALA A 48 33.30 0.89 24.27
C ALA A 48 33.44 1.91 25.43
N GLU A 49 34.53 1.85 26.21
CA GLU A 49 34.80 2.69 27.38
C GLU A 49 35.97 3.68 27.21
N ALA A 50 36.68 3.69 26.07
CA ALA A 50 37.85 4.53 25.83
C ALA A 50 37.73 5.29 24.50
N ASN A 51 38.05 6.59 24.49
CA ASN A 51 38.16 7.42 23.28
C ASN A 51 39.44 7.06 22.49
N ILE A 52 39.56 5.80 22.07
CA ILE A 52 40.64 5.32 21.22
C ILE A 52 40.08 5.22 19.81
N GLU A 53 40.66 5.98 18.88
CA GLU A 53 40.34 5.87 17.46
C GLU A 53 41.05 4.65 16.88
N LEU A 54 40.28 3.81 16.18
CA LEU A 54 40.81 2.69 15.40
C LEU A 54 41.10 3.14 13.96
N HIS A 55 42.38 3.06 13.59
CA HIS A 55 42.84 3.35 12.23
C HIS A 55 43.05 2.05 11.46
N SER A 56 42.79 2.05 10.15
CA SER A 56 43.21 0.95 9.29
C SER A 56 44.66 1.12 8.85
N THR A 57 45.33 0.03 8.48
CA THR A 57 46.57 0.09 7.70
C THR A 57 46.34 0.85 6.38
N PRO A 58 47.38 1.48 5.79
CA PRO A 58 47.23 2.19 4.53
C PRO A 58 46.71 1.27 3.42
N VAL A 59 45.57 1.63 2.82
CA VAL A 59 45.02 0.86 1.71
C VAL A 59 45.99 0.92 0.51
N PRO A 60 46.32 -0.22 -0.13
CA PRO A 60 47.18 -0.27 -1.32
C PRO A 60 46.70 0.66 -2.43
N GLU A 61 47.63 1.23 -3.20
CA GLU A 61 47.33 2.22 -4.25
C GLU A 61 46.38 1.67 -5.33
N LEU A 62 46.51 0.38 -5.68
CA LEU A 62 45.60 -0.30 -6.61
C LEU A 62 44.14 -0.21 -6.15
N ARG A 63 43.87 -0.40 -4.85
CA ARG A 63 42.53 -0.35 -4.27
C ARG A 63 42.03 1.08 -4.07
N ARG A 64 42.92 2.08 -4.01
CA ARG A 64 42.52 3.49 -4.01
C ARG A 64 41.96 3.95 -5.34
N GLN A 65 42.20 3.22 -6.44
CA GLN A 65 41.55 3.47 -7.73
C GLN A 65 40.02 3.29 -7.64
N ALA A 66 39.53 2.47 -6.70
CA ALA A 66 38.11 2.31 -6.39
C ALA A 66 37.41 3.63 -5.98
N ALA A 67 38.18 4.61 -5.47
CA ALA A 67 37.66 5.94 -5.15
C ALA A 67 37.13 6.70 -6.37
N GLY A 68 37.62 6.41 -7.58
CA GLY A 68 37.09 6.97 -8.81
C GLY A 68 35.65 6.51 -9.08
N LEU A 69 35.39 5.21 -8.90
CA LEU A 69 34.05 4.62 -9.09
C LEU A 69 33.05 5.14 -8.04
N LEU A 70 33.48 5.27 -6.78
CA LEU A 70 32.66 5.76 -5.66
C LEU A 70 31.93 7.08 -5.95
N GLN A 71 32.54 8.00 -6.70
CA GLN A 71 31.95 9.31 -7.00
C GLN A 71 30.77 9.24 -7.99
N HIS A 72 30.70 8.14 -8.74
CA HIS A 72 29.71 7.94 -9.79
C HIS A 72 28.64 6.91 -9.41
N LEU A 73 28.86 6.13 -8.35
CA LEU A 73 27.90 5.16 -7.84
C LEU A 73 26.62 5.85 -7.35
N LYS A 74 25.50 5.34 -7.85
CA LYS A 74 24.14 5.73 -7.47
C LYS A 74 23.25 4.50 -7.47
N PHE A 75 22.10 4.61 -6.84
CA PHE A 75 21.05 3.61 -6.94
C PHE A 75 20.51 3.49 -8.36
N ASP A 76 20.29 2.25 -8.79
CA ASP A 76 19.40 1.98 -9.91
C ASP A 76 17.96 2.07 -9.41
N LEU A 77 17.33 3.25 -9.56
CA LEU A 77 15.96 3.49 -9.10
C LEU A 77 14.91 2.64 -9.85
N SER A 78 15.30 1.95 -10.92
CA SER A 78 14.40 1.03 -11.64
C SER A 78 14.31 -0.36 -11.00
N ARG A 79 15.15 -0.65 -9.99
CA ARG A 79 15.21 -1.95 -9.32
C ARG A 79 15.12 -1.79 -7.79
N PRO A 80 14.41 -2.69 -7.10
CA PRO A 80 14.32 -2.65 -5.66
C PRO A 80 15.64 -3.03 -4.98
N VAL A 81 15.80 -2.59 -3.74
CA VAL A 81 16.82 -3.10 -2.81
C VAL A 81 16.21 -4.25 -2.04
N VAL A 82 16.91 -5.38 -1.92
CA VAL A 82 16.34 -6.55 -1.24
C VAL A 82 17.19 -7.06 -0.10
N ILE A 83 16.48 -7.44 0.96
CA ILE A 83 17.02 -7.78 2.26
C ILE A 83 16.57 -9.20 2.62
N SER A 84 17.52 -10.03 3.03
CA SER A 84 17.28 -11.36 3.58
C SER A 84 17.87 -11.51 4.99
N ASP A 85 17.78 -12.69 5.57
CA ASP A 85 18.43 -13.04 6.84
C ASP A 85 19.96 -13.12 6.72
N LYS A 86 20.48 -13.42 5.53
CA LYS A 86 21.91 -13.57 5.28
C LYS A 86 22.56 -12.36 4.64
N GLY A 87 21.81 -11.41 4.09
CA GLY A 87 22.44 -10.36 3.29
C GLY A 87 21.51 -9.31 2.70
N ILE A 88 22.10 -8.49 1.83
CA ILE A 88 21.44 -7.40 1.11
C ILE A 88 21.92 -7.44 -0.35
N LEU A 89 20.99 -7.39 -1.29
CA LEU A 89 21.26 -7.35 -2.72
C LEU A 89 20.76 -6.01 -3.29
N ILE A 90 21.68 -5.26 -3.93
CA ILE A 90 21.43 -3.89 -4.38
C ILE A 90 21.88 -3.74 -5.83
N SER A 91 21.05 -3.06 -6.63
CA SER A 91 21.42 -2.62 -7.97
C SER A 91 21.93 -1.18 -7.93
N LEU A 92 23.11 -0.96 -8.51
CA LEU A 92 23.78 0.33 -8.59
C LEU A 92 24.13 0.67 -10.04
N CYS A 93 24.30 1.95 -10.32
CA CYS A 93 24.76 2.47 -11.60
C CYS A 93 25.97 3.38 -11.40
N ALA A 94 26.96 3.29 -12.27
CA ALA A 94 28.03 4.28 -12.40
C ALA A 94 28.49 4.38 -13.85
N ASN A 95 28.67 5.58 -14.38
CA ASN A 95 29.16 5.83 -15.74
C ASN A 95 28.38 5.07 -16.85
N ASN A 96 27.05 4.99 -16.71
CA ASN A 96 26.14 4.20 -17.57
C ASN A 96 26.33 2.68 -17.50
N GLU A 97 27.18 2.19 -16.62
CA GLU A 97 27.31 0.77 -16.32
C GLU A 97 26.42 0.42 -15.13
N ARG A 98 25.89 -0.81 -15.15
CA ARG A 98 25.08 -1.35 -14.06
C ARG A 98 25.88 -2.37 -13.28
N TYR A 99 25.64 -2.39 -11.98
CA TYR A 99 26.28 -3.29 -11.04
C TYR A 99 25.22 -3.91 -10.14
N VAL A 100 25.39 -5.19 -9.83
CA VAL A 100 24.65 -5.87 -8.76
C VAL A 100 25.64 -6.16 -7.66
N VAL A 101 25.31 -5.70 -6.46
CA VAL A 101 26.15 -5.84 -5.27
C VAL A 101 25.42 -6.68 -4.26
N LEU A 102 26.06 -7.77 -3.84
CA LEU A 102 25.60 -8.61 -2.75
C LEU A 102 26.50 -8.39 -1.54
N TYR A 103 25.88 -7.98 -0.44
CA TYR A 103 26.46 -8.06 0.89
C TYR A 103 25.93 -9.33 1.60
N ARG A 104 26.80 -10.09 2.26
CA ARG A 104 26.42 -11.19 3.16
C ARG A 104 27.07 -11.05 4.53
N SER A 105 26.32 -11.38 5.57
CA SER A 105 26.79 -11.38 6.96
C SER A 105 27.56 -12.65 7.32
N ASP A 106 27.41 -13.74 6.55
CA ASP A 106 28.06 -15.03 6.77
C ASP A 106 29.08 -15.38 5.67
N ARG A 107 30.13 -16.13 6.07
CA ARG A 107 31.11 -16.70 5.14
C ARG A 107 30.60 -18.03 4.59
N ASP A 108 29.94 -17.99 3.44
CA ASP A 108 29.57 -19.19 2.70
C ASP A 108 30.28 -19.21 1.33
N ASP A 109 31.50 -19.74 1.32
CA ASP A 109 32.32 -19.87 0.10
C ASP A 109 31.62 -20.75 -0.96
N ALA A 110 30.76 -21.69 -0.55
CA ALA A 110 30.01 -22.53 -1.47
C ALA A 110 28.87 -21.75 -2.15
N PHE A 111 28.26 -20.78 -1.47
CA PHE A 111 27.32 -19.87 -2.11
C PHE A 111 28.01 -18.90 -3.07
N ALA A 112 29.17 -18.36 -2.69
CA ALA A 112 29.95 -17.49 -3.57
C ALA A 112 30.31 -18.18 -4.90
N GLN A 113 30.70 -19.46 -4.83
CA GLN A 113 30.95 -20.28 -6.03
C GLN A 113 29.67 -20.50 -6.84
N ARG A 114 28.56 -20.83 -6.18
CA ARG A 114 27.25 -21.03 -6.82
C ARG A 114 26.69 -19.79 -7.50
N ILE A 115 27.04 -18.57 -7.07
CA ILE A 115 26.62 -17.34 -7.76
C ILE A 115 27.47 -17.07 -9.01
N ASN A 116 28.77 -17.36 -8.94
CA ASN A 116 29.66 -17.03 -10.04
C ASN A 116 29.31 -17.78 -11.34
N GLU A 117 28.79 -19.01 -11.25
CA GLU A 117 28.34 -19.78 -12.42
C GLU A 117 27.17 -19.10 -13.17
N PRO A 118 26.01 -18.83 -12.55
CA PRO A 118 24.92 -18.07 -13.17
C PRO A 118 25.32 -16.67 -13.66
N CYS A 119 26.18 -15.96 -12.93
CA CYS A 119 26.65 -14.65 -13.37
C CYS A 119 27.45 -14.73 -14.68
N GLN A 120 28.32 -15.73 -14.82
CA GLN A 120 29.08 -15.97 -16.06
C GLN A 120 28.18 -16.34 -17.23
N GLU A 121 27.15 -17.15 -16.99
CA GLU A 121 26.17 -17.53 -18.02
C GLU A 121 25.30 -16.35 -18.50
N ARG A 122 25.24 -15.26 -17.71
CA ARG A 122 24.31 -14.13 -17.89
C ARG A 122 25.01 -12.80 -18.21
N ASP A 123 26.22 -12.86 -18.78
CA ASP A 123 27.03 -11.70 -19.17
C ASP A 123 27.29 -10.74 -17.99
N ALA A 124 27.57 -11.30 -16.82
CA ALA A 124 27.93 -10.55 -15.63
C ALA A 124 29.36 -10.87 -15.19
N ASP A 125 30.22 -9.85 -15.27
CA ASP A 125 31.63 -9.97 -14.92
C ASP A 125 31.86 -9.57 -13.45
N ALA A 126 32.63 -10.39 -12.72
CA ALA A 126 33.05 -10.05 -11.37
C ALA A 126 33.84 -8.74 -11.37
N CYS A 127 33.49 -7.82 -10.48
CA CYS A 127 34.15 -6.52 -10.39
C CYS A 127 35.49 -6.63 -9.65
N GLU A 128 36.55 -6.07 -10.22
CA GLU A 128 37.85 -5.97 -9.54
C GLU A 128 37.83 -4.97 -8.36
N TYR A 129 36.84 -4.08 -8.32
CA TYR A 129 36.74 -2.97 -7.35
C TYR A 129 35.66 -3.21 -6.28
N VAL A 130 35.59 -4.41 -5.69
CA VAL A 130 34.63 -4.76 -4.61
C VAL A 130 34.64 -3.74 -3.45
N ASP A 131 35.80 -3.13 -3.17
CA ASP A 131 35.92 -2.15 -2.08
C ASP A 131 35.11 -0.89 -2.29
N ALA A 132 34.95 -0.42 -3.53
CA ALA A 132 34.09 0.74 -3.82
C ALA A 132 32.67 0.46 -3.33
N PHE A 133 32.18 -0.75 -3.61
CA PHE A 133 30.85 -1.16 -3.20
C PHE A 133 30.75 -1.38 -1.69
N PHE A 134 31.75 -2.01 -1.07
CA PHE A 134 31.86 -2.10 0.39
C PHE A 134 31.73 -0.72 1.06
N PHE A 135 32.54 0.24 0.62
CA PHE A 135 32.54 1.58 1.19
C PHE A 135 31.21 2.30 0.97
N PHE A 136 30.66 2.21 -0.24
CA PHE A 136 29.35 2.76 -0.56
C PHE A 136 28.30 2.19 0.38
N LEU A 137 28.23 0.86 0.53
CA LEU A 137 27.23 0.22 1.37
C LEU A 137 27.42 0.49 2.85
N VAL A 138 28.63 0.40 3.39
CA VAL A 138 28.89 0.68 4.81
C VAL A 138 28.55 2.13 5.16
N LYS A 139 28.79 3.08 4.25
CA LYS A 139 28.47 4.48 4.49
C LYS A 139 26.97 4.78 4.31
N GLU A 140 26.40 4.39 3.17
CA GLU A 140 25.03 4.76 2.80
C GLU A 140 23.98 3.90 3.53
N PHE A 141 24.27 2.62 3.78
CA PHE A 141 23.38 1.70 4.49
C PHE A 141 23.76 1.46 5.94
N ASN A 142 24.92 1.93 6.40
CA ASN A 142 25.36 1.69 7.78
C ASN A 142 25.27 0.19 8.14
N ILE A 143 25.79 -0.69 7.28
CA ILE A 143 25.73 -2.16 7.44
C ILE A 143 26.22 -2.60 8.82
N PRO A 144 25.43 -3.32 9.62
CA PRO A 144 25.82 -3.76 10.97
C PRO A 144 26.93 -4.83 10.92
N LEU A 145 27.69 -4.95 12.01
CA LEU A 145 28.67 -6.05 12.15
C LEU A 145 27.90 -7.36 12.34
N PRO A 146 28.30 -8.48 11.72
CA PRO A 146 27.66 -9.76 11.94
C PRO A 146 27.65 -10.14 13.44
N PRO A 147 26.60 -10.85 13.93
CA PRO A 147 26.51 -11.25 15.34
C PRO A 147 27.69 -12.12 15.81
N SER A 148 28.34 -12.82 14.89
CA SER A 148 29.52 -13.65 15.16
C SER A 148 30.77 -12.84 15.49
N VAL A 149 30.79 -11.54 15.21
CA VAL A 149 31.94 -10.67 15.48
C VAL A 149 31.90 -10.21 16.92
N THR A 150 32.78 -10.78 17.74
CA THR A 150 32.89 -10.41 19.16
C THR A 150 33.94 -9.33 19.38
N LYS A 151 33.88 -8.69 20.56
CA LYS A 151 34.93 -7.75 21.01
C LYS A 151 36.32 -8.39 20.99
N ASP A 152 36.43 -9.64 21.44
CA ASP A 152 37.71 -10.33 21.57
C ASP A 152 38.33 -10.63 20.20
N ASP A 153 37.50 -10.98 19.21
CA ASP A 153 37.95 -11.20 17.83
C ASP A 153 38.58 -9.92 17.25
N VAL A 154 37.90 -8.79 17.43
CA VAL A 154 38.39 -7.49 16.94
C VAL A 154 39.67 -7.09 17.67
N VAL A 155 39.71 -7.20 18.99
CA VAL A 155 40.90 -6.85 19.79
C VAL A 155 42.11 -7.71 19.43
N ALA A 156 41.91 -8.99 19.11
CA ALA A 156 43.00 -9.90 18.71
C ALA A 156 43.67 -9.49 17.38
N ARG A 157 42.99 -8.71 16.54
CA ARG A 157 43.51 -8.20 15.24
C ARG A 157 44.07 -6.79 15.31
N ILE A 158 43.98 -6.12 16.46
CA ILE A 158 44.49 -4.76 16.63
C ILE A 158 45.96 -4.80 17.05
N SER A 159 46.82 -4.16 16.26
CA SER A 159 48.18 -3.79 16.68
C SER A 159 48.17 -2.44 17.39
N LYS A 160 49.01 -2.28 18.42
CA LYS A 160 49.18 -1.01 19.14
C LYS A 160 50.51 -0.39 18.75
N GLU A 161 50.47 0.71 18.01
CA GLU A 161 51.65 1.48 17.61
C GLU A 161 51.59 2.86 18.26
N GLU A 162 52.59 3.22 19.09
CA GLU A 162 52.78 4.60 19.60
C GLU A 162 51.50 5.36 20.04
N LYS A 163 50.56 4.67 20.71
CA LYS A 163 49.24 5.15 21.20
C LYS A 163 48.08 5.17 20.21
N VAL A 164 48.27 4.62 19.02
CA VAL A 164 47.24 4.44 17.99
C VAL A 164 46.90 2.96 17.88
N ALA A 165 45.60 2.64 17.89
CA ALA A 165 45.13 1.30 17.57
C ALA A 165 45.04 1.18 16.05
N VAL A 166 45.75 0.21 15.50
CA VAL A 166 45.78 -0.04 14.05
C VAL A 166 45.23 -1.44 13.79
N ILE A 167 44.38 -1.57 12.78
CA ILE A 167 43.85 -2.85 12.30
C ILE A 167 44.18 -3.00 10.83
N ASP A 168 44.47 -4.22 10.38
CA ASP A 168 44.65 -4.44 8.95
C ASP A 168 43.37 -4.15 8.17
N PHE A 169 43.49 -3.52 7.00
CA PHE A 169 42.32 -3.15 6.19
C PHE A 169 41.52 -4.38 5.74
N ASP A 170 42.17 -5.50 5.42
CA ASP A 170 41.45 -6.73 5.05
C ASP A 170 40.70 -7.28 6.26
N ASP A 171 41.27 -7.18 7.46
CA ASP A 171 40.55 -7.54 8.68
C ASP A 171 39.33 -6.63 8.93
N VAL A 172 39.41 -5.33 8.61
CA VAL A 172 38.24 -4.42 8.65
C VAL A 172 37.13 -4.93 7.74
N VAL A 173 37.43 -5.21 6.47
CA VAL A 173 36.42 -5.71 5.50
C VAL A 173 35.84 -7.04 5.99
N ASN A 174 36.69 -7.98 6.40
CA ASN A 174 36.28 -9.30 6.89
C ASN A 174 35.36 -9.24 8.11
N PHE A 175 35.54 -8.26 9.00
CA PHE A 175 34.64 -8.09 10.15
C PHE A 175 33.27 -7.52 9.79
N HIS A 176 33.09 -6.89 8.63
CA HIS A 176 31.76 -6.42 8.20
C HIS A 176 30.97 -7.50 7.46
N GLY A 177 31.66 -8.48 6.87
CA GLY A 177 31.06 -9.60 6.14
C GLY A 177 31.68 -9.75 4.76
N PHE A 178 30.93 -10.37 3.85
CA PHE A 178 31.38 -10.66 2.48
C PHE A 178 30.67 -9.75 1.50
N PHE A 179 31.44 -9.24 0.55
CA PHE A 179 30.96 -8.34 -0.49
C PHE A 179 31.29 -8.95 -1.83
N PHE A 180 30.29 -9.01 -2.68
CA PHE A 180 30.42 -9.45 -4.05
C PHE A 180 29.79 -8.39 -4.94
N ALA A 181 30.41 -8.14 -6.08
CA ALA A 181 29.91 -7.18 -7.04
C ALA A 181 30.15 -7.72 -8.45
N TRP A 182 29.12 -7.62 -9.28
CA TRP A 182 29.17 -8.00 -10.67
C TRP A 182 28.72 -6.82 -11.52
N LYS A 183 29.44 -6.58 -12.61
CA LYS A 183 29.04 -5.65 -13.65
C LYS A 183 28.10 -6.38 -14.59
N VAL A 184 26.93 -5.83 -14.82
CA VAL A 184 25.83 -6.52 -15.51
C VAL A 184 25.69 -5.98 -16.93
N GLY A 185 25.73 -6.87 -17.93
CA GLY A 185 25.45 -6.56 -19.33
C GLY A 185 24.05 -5.99 -19.57
N GLU A 186 23.80 -5.43 -20.75
CA GLU A 186 22.50 -4.80 -21.05
C GLU A 186 21.33 -5.80 -21.10
N SER A 187 21.59 -7.07 -21.41
CA SER A 187 20.60 -8.14 -21.65
C SER A 187 20.10 -8.89 -20.41
N THR A 188 20.66 -8.66 -19.23
CA THR A 188 20.42 -9.47 -18.03
C THR A 188 19.08 -9.14 -17.35
N SER A 189 18.27 -10.17 -17.08
CA SER A 189 16.85 -10.05 -16.70
C SER A 189 16.64 -9.78 -15.19
N SER A 190 15.38 -9.71 -14.74
CA SER A 190 15.02 -9.62 -13.31
C SER A 190 15.00 -10.96 -12.57
N ALA A 191 14.87 -12.09 -13.30
CA ALA A 191 14.77 -13.44 -12.72
C ALA A 191 16.00 -13.80 -11.86
N ASP A 192 17.17 -13.32 -12.29
CA ASP A 192 18.46 -13.58 -11.68
C ASP A 192 18.57 -13.08 -10.25
N PHE A 193 17.78 -12.06 -9.94
CA PHE A 193 17.72 -11.50 -8.61
C PHE A 193 17.14 -12.51 -7.63
N VAL A 194 16.14 -13.30 -8.03
CA VAL A 194 15.34 -14.15 -7.14
C VAL A 194 16.03 -15.45 -6.75
N ASP A 195 16.82 -16.00 -7.67
CA ASP A 195 17.77 -17.09 -7.37
C ASP A 195 18.72 -16.68 -6.24
N LEU A 196 19.14 -15.40 -6.20
CA LEU A 196 20.02 -14.85 -5.17
C LEU A 196 19.29 -14.55 -3.85
N LEU A 197 17.97 -14.39 -3.91
CA LEU A 197 17.10 -14.06 -2.77
C LEU A 197 16.68 -15.26 -1.93
N THR A 198 16.80 -16.45 -2.50
CA THR A 198 16.29 -17.69 -1.95
C THR A 198 17.46 -18.63 -1.69
N TRP A 199 17.35 -19.50 -0.68
CA TRP A 199 18.33 -20.56 -0.48
C TRP A 199 17.74 -21.91 -0.82
N GLN A 200 18.60 -22.87 -1.13
CA GLN A 200 18.17 -24.22 -1.47
C GLN A 200 18.12 -25.14 -0.25
N VAL A 201 17.00 -25.82 -0.06
CA VAL A 201 16.81 -26.96 0.85
C VAL A 201 16.41 -28.16 0.00
N ASP A 202 17.22 -29.22 0.02
CA ASP A 202 16.99 -30.45 -0.77
C ASP A 202 16.74 -30.20 -2.27
N GLY A 203 17.38 -29.17 -2.84
CA GLY A 203 17.23 -28.77 -4.24
C GLY A 203 16.00 -27.91 -4.55
N GLN A 204 15.22 -27.51 -3.53
CA GLN A 204 14.09 -26.59 -3.66
C GLN A 204 14.43 -25.23 -3.06
N TYR A 205 13.93 -24.15 -3.66
CA TYR A 205 14.20 -22.78 -3.19
C TYR A 205 13.32 -22.43 -2.00
N SER A 206 13.81 -21.58 -1.11
CA SER A 206 13.05 -21.16 0.07
C SER A 206 13.44 -19.77 0.56
N ILE A 207 12.46 -19.12 1.20
CA ILE A 207 12.63 -17.90 2.01
C ILE A 207 12.34 -18.23 3.47
N GLY A 208 12.88 -17.48 4.41
CA GLY A 208 12.62 -17.76 5.81
C GLY A 208 13.25 -16.76 6.78
N PHE A 209 12.99 -16.97 8.06
CA PHE A 209 13.41 -16.08 9.13
C PHE A 209 13.65 -16.84 10.45
N THR A 210 14.35 -16.17 11.39
CA THR A 210 14.51 -16.60 12.78
C THR A 210 14.26 -15.42 13.74
N ASP A 211 13.61 -15.70 14.87
CA ASP A 211 13.27 -14.75 15.94
C ASP A 211 14.46 -14.39 16.82
N ASP A 212 15.52 -15.21 16.86
CA ASP A 212 16.68 -14.99 17.73
C ASP A 212 17.53 -13.78 17.29
N ASN A 213 17.19 -13.19 16.13
CA ASN A 213 17.87 -12.00 15.65
C ASN A 213 16.97 -11.07 14.80
N PRO A 214 15.96 -10.41 15.41
CA PRO A 214 15.05 -9.52 14.69
C PRO A 214 15.70 -8.17 14.33
N THR A 215 16.88 -7.90 14.89
CA THR A 215 17.58 -6.60 14.91
C THR A 215 18.43 -6.29 13.69
N TYR A 216 18.47 -7.15 12.68
CA TYR A 216 19.18 -6.88 11.42
C TYR A 216 18.21 -6.51 10.30
N GLY A 217 17.22 -5.68 10.59
CA GLY A 217 16.75 -4.70 9.60
C GLY A 217 17.54 -3.45 9.89
N ILE A 218 18.30 -2.93 8.93
CA ILE A 218 18.89 -1.59 9.06
C ILE A 218 17.69 -0.67 9.28
N ASP A 219 17.53 -0.18 10.52
CA ASP A 219 16.36 0.55 11.01
C ASP A 219 15.81 1.49 9.93
N ARG A 220 14.77 1.04 9.23
CA ARG A 220 14.06 1.82 8.22
C ARG A 220 15.03 2.46 7.22
N VAL A 221 15.37 1.74 6.15
CA VAL A 221 15.58 2.42 4.86
C VAL A 221 14.22 2.98 4.40
N THR A 222 13.64 3.89 5.18
CA THR A 222 12.77 4.93 4.67
C THR A 222 13.71 5.91 4.01
N SER A 223 14.14 5.58 2.80
CA SER A 223 14.64 6.61 1.92
C SER A 223 13.52 7.63 1.79
N ALA A 224 13.62 8.74 2.53
CA ALA A 224 12.79 9.92 2.28
C ALA A 224 13.10 10.53 0.91
N GLU A 225 14.17 10.05 0.25
CA GLU A 225 14.45 10.32 -1.15
C GLU A 225 13.60 9.40 -2.04
N LEU A 226 12.85 10.05 -2.93
CA LEU A 226 11.84 9.48 -3.82
C LEU A 226 12.35 8.24 -4.58
N GLY A 227 11.66 7.11 -4.41
CA GLY A 227 11.54 6.08 -5.45
C GLY A 227 12.24 4.73 -5.22
N ILE A 228 12.99 4.51 -4.14
CA ILE A 228 13.60 3.20 -3.89
C ILE A 228 12.60 2.28 -3.18
N GLU A 229 12.15 1.24 -3.87
CA GLU A 229 11.37 0.16 -3.26
C GLU A 229 12.32 -0.81 -2.53
N VAL A 230 12.02 -1.09 -1.26
CA VAL A 230 12.80 -2.02 -0.43
C VAL A 230 11.96 -3.25 -0.17
N LEU A 231 12.45 -4.43 -0.56
CA LEU A 231 11.79 -5.70 -0.31
C LEU A 231 12.49 -6.43 0.83
N ASP A 232 11.80 -6.63 1.95
CA ASP A 232 12.29 -7.44 3.06
C ASP A 232 11.67 -8.83 2.98
N LEU A 233 12.46 -9.83 2.58
CA LEU A 233 11.99 -11.21 2.39
C LEU A 233 11.68 -11.91 3.71
N ARG A 234 12.29 -11.46 4.80
CA ARG A 234 11.90 -11.97 6.13
C ARG A 234 10.57 -11.41 6.51
N GLN A 235 10.32 -10.13 6.22
CA GLN A 235 9.00 -9.55 6.43
C GLN A 235 7.96 -10.28 5.58
N LEU A 236 8.23 -10.53 4.30
CA LEU A 236 7.39 -11.39 3.45
C LEU A 236 7.11 -12.74 4.12
N CYS A 237 8.16 -13.47 4.52
CA CYS A 237 7.98 -14.76 5.16
C CYS A 237 7.22 -14.66 6.49
N ARG A 238 7.42 -13.60 7.27
CA ARG A 238 6.65 -13.35 8.50
C ARG A 238 5.20 -13.04 8.19
N ASP A 239 4.91 -12.29 7.13
CA ASP A 239 3.55 -11.98 6.72
C ASP A 239 2.79 -13.23 6.23
N ILE A 240 3.51 -14.19 5.65
CA ILE A 240 3.00 -15.53 5.30
C ILE A 240 2.75 -16.41 6.55
N VAL A 241 3.56 -16.26 7.59
CA VAL A 241 3.59 -17.21 8.71
C VAL A 241 2.85 -16.70 9.95
N SER A 242 2.78 -15.38 10.16
CA SER A 242 2.21 -14.78 11.38
C SER A 242 0.71 -15.08 11.56
N PRO A 243 -0.14 -15.02 10.51
CA PRO A 243 -1.54 -15.42 10.66
C PRO A 243 -1.69 -16.88 11.10
N LEU A 244 -0.82 -17.78 10.63
CA LEU A 244 -0.80 -19.20 11.05
C LEU A 244 -0.39 -19.36 12.51
N ALA A 245 0.63 -18.63 12.93
CA ALA A 245 1.09 -18.61 14.33
C ALA A 245 -0.04 -18.15 15.28
N ILE A 246 -0.77 -17.10 14.90
CA ILE A 246 -1.92 -16.58 15.66
C ILE A 246 -3.04 -17.61 15.70
N ALA A 247 -3.38 -18.23 14.56
CA ALA A 247 -4.44 -19.23 14.47
C ALA A 247 -4.16 -20.50 15.30
N THR A 248 -2.89 -20.89 15.45
CA THR A 248 -2.47 -22.07 16.21
C THR A 248 -2.08 -21.77 17.67
N ASP A 249 -2.07 -20.49 18.07
CA ASP A 249 -1.52 -20.03 19.36
C ASP A 249 -0.08 -20.55 19.61
N LYS A 250 0.72 -20.63 18.53
CA LYS A 250 2.12 -21.08 18.57
C LYS A 250 3.06 -19.91 18.37
N LYS A 251 4.16 -19.93 19.11
CA LYS A 251 5.28 -19.04 18.84
C LYS A 251 6.23 -19.70 17.84
N ILE A 252 6.39 -19.09 16.67
CA ILE A 252 7.27 -19.61 15.62
C ILE A 252 8.62 -18.91 15.71
N HIS A 253 9.63 -19.63 16.19
CA HIS A 253 10.99 -19.11 16.36
C HIS A 253 11.79 -19.13 15.06
N GLN A 254 11.47 -20.05 14.15
CA GLN A 254 12.10 -20.15 12.85
C GLN A 254 11.08 -20.64 11.84
N ALA A 255 11.06 -20.03 10.65
CA ALA A 255 10.22 -20.48 9.55
C ALA A 255 10.97 -20.48 8.23
N ALA A 256 10.62 -21.43 7.36
CA ALA A 256 10.99 -21.45 5.96
C ALA A 256 9.75 -21.77 5.10
N VAL A 257 9.60 -21.05 3.99
CA VAL A 257 8.57 -21.27 2.97
C VAL A 257 9.28 -21.73 1.71
N ILE A 258 9.00 -22.96 1.31
CA ILE A 258 9.56 -23.61 0.12
C ILE A 258 8.76 -23.17 -1.10
N LEU A 259 9.46 -22.63 -2.09
CA LEU A 259 8.93 -22.15 -3.35
C LEU A 259 9.22 -23.19 -4.44
N PRO A 260 8.24 -23.54 -5.28
CA PRO A 260 8.41 -24.53 -6.34
C PRO A 260 9.37 -24.04 -7.44
N MET A 261 9.39 -22.73 -7.71
CA MET A 261 10.27 -22.07 -8.69
C MET A 261 10.61 -20.66 -8.21
N PRO A 262 11.89 -20.24 -8.24
CA PRO A 262 12.30 -18.89 -7.82
C PRO A 262 11.70 -17.83 -8.74
N ASP A 263 11.55 -18.11 -10.04
CA ASP A 263 10.95 -17.18 -11.00
C ASP A 263 9.56 -16.67 -10.56
N GLN A 264 8.78 -17.49 -9.86
CA GLN A 264 7.46 -17.08 -9.34
C GLN A 264 7.56 -15.95 -8.31
N LEU A 265 8.59 -15.93 -7.46
CA LEU A 265 8.80 -14.84 -6.50
C LEU A 265 9.25 -13.56 -7.23
N GLY A 266 10.02 -13.67 -8.31
CA GLY A 266 10.36 -12.51 -9.15
C GLY A 266 9.16 -11.95 -9.88
N GLU A 267 8.40 -12.83 -10.51
CA GLU A 267 7.15 -12.49 -11.17
C GLU A 267 6.17 -11.84 -10.19
N ALA A 268 5.99 -12.41 -9.01
CA ALA A 268 5.14 -11.85 -7.95
C ALA A 268 5.55 -10.43 -7.56
N LEU A 269 6.83 -10.22 -7.28
CA LEU A 269 7.33 -8.97 -6.72
C LEU A 269 7.48 -7.87 -7.76
N MET A 270 7.70 -8.23 -9.03
CA MET A 270 8.00 -7.26 -10.10
C MET A 270 6.85 -7.05 -11.08
N SER A 271 6.06 -8.08 -11.35
CA SER A 271 5.01 -8.00 -12.38
C SER A 271 3.63 -7.68 -11.83
N ILE A 272 3.40 -7.93 -10.54
CA ILE A 272 2.13 -7.71 -9.84
C ILE A 272 2.33 -6.55 -8.86
N SER A 273 1.58 -5.48 -9.05
CA SER A 273 1.65 -4.28 -8.21
C SER A 273 0.29 -4.02 -7.55
N PRO A 274 0.05 -4.53 -6.33
CA PRO A 274 -1.17 -4.27 -5.58
C PRO A 274 -1.27 -2.81 -5.15
N SER A 275 -2.47 -2.24 -5.29
CA SER A 275 -2.76 -0.88 -4.84
C SER A 275 -2.80 -0.84 -3.32
N ARG A 276 -1.87 -0.09 -2.70
CA ARG A 276 -1.87 0.14 -1.26
C ARG A 276 -3.00 1.06 -0.78
N ASP A 277 -3.47 1.94 -1.66
CA ASP A 277 -4.43 2.99 -1.32
C ASP A 277 -5.89 2.57 -1.59
N GLU A 278 -6.12 1.52 -2.39
CA GLU A 278 -7.46 1.06 -2.78
C GLU A 278 -7.82 -0.31 -2.16
N LEU A 279 -7.54 -0.48 -0.87
CA LEU A 279 -7.93 -1.65 -0.09
C LEU A 279 -9.28 -1.43 0.61
N VAL A 280 -10.24 -2.31 0.34
CA VAL A 280 -11.58 -2.26 0.94
C VAL A 280 -11.89 -3.55 1.69
N PHE A 281 -12.44 -3.42 2.88
CA PHE A 281 -12.89 -4.55 3.71
C PHE A 281 -14.37 -4.84 3.50
N GLY A 282 -14.72 -6.12 3.47
CA GLY A 282 -16.12 -6.53 3.46
C GLY A 282 -16.74 -6.49 4.86
N PRO A 283 -18.09 -6.46 4.95
CA PRO A 283 -18.79 -6.34 6.24
C PRO A 283 -18.61 -7.54 7.18
N GLY A 284 -18.24 -8.71 6.66
CA GLY A 284 -17.89 -9.91 7.44
C GLY A 284 -16.40 -10.23 7.46
N GLY A 285 -15.55 -9.28 7.09
CA GLY A 285 -14.11 -9.47 6.87
C GLY A 285 -13.76 -9.67 5.40
N GLY A 286 -12.57 -10.20 5.14
CA GLY A 286 -12.02 -10.33 3.80
C GLY A 286 -11.64 -9.00 3.15
N ILE A 287 -10.80 -9.08 2.14
CA ILE A 287 -10.26 -7.93 1.42
C ILE A 287 -10.68 -7.90 -0.04
N CYS A 288 -10.76 -6.69 -0.58
CA CYS A 288 -10.95 -6.42 -2.00
C CYS A 288 -10.02 -5.27 -2.38
N PHE A 289 -9.18 -5.44 -3.40
CA PHE A 289 -8.26 -4.41 -3.86
C PHE A 289 -7.95 -4.55 -5.35
N LYS A 290 -7.53 -3.45 -5.96
CA LYS A 290 -7.06 -3.43 -7.34
C LYS A 290 -5.56 -3.67 -7.41
N PHE A 291 -5.11 -4.22 -8.52
CA PHE A 291 -3.69 -4.35 -8.81
C PHE A 291 -3.42 -4.29 -10.32
N MET A 292 -2.18 -3.97 -10.67
CA MET A 292 -1.71 -3.98 -12.05
C MET A 292 -0.88 -5.23 -12.31
N GLN A 293 -1.10 -5.88 -13.44
CA GLN A 293 -0.25 -6.98 -13.93
C GLN A 293 -0.08 -6.87 -15.45
N GLY A 294 1.16 -6.83 -15.93
CA GLY A 294 1.44 -6.71 -17.36
C GLY A 294 0.81 -5.47 -18.03
N GLY A 295 0.60 -4.39 -17.28
CA GLY A 295 -0.07 -3.17 -17.76
C GLY A 295 -1.60 -3.25 -17.83
N SER A 296 -2.20 -4.38 -17.45
CA SER A 296 -3.65 -4.56 -17.34
C SER A 296 -4.09 -4.43 -15.88
N GLU A 297 -5.34 -4.00 -15.68
CA GLU A 297 -5.93 -3.77 -14.36
C GLU A 297 -6.77 -4.98 -13.93
N PHE A 298 -6.53 -5.44 -12.71
CA PHE A 298 -7.17 -6.59 -12.09
C PHE A 298 -7.76 -6.23 -10.74
N LEU A 299 -8.65 -7.10 -10.27
CA LEU A 299 -9.28 -7.06 -8.96
C LEU A 299 -8.99 -8.35 -8.22
N ALA A 300 -8.48 -8.25 -7.00
CA ALA A 300 -8.45 -9.37 -6.07
C ALA A 300 -9.65 -9.23 -5.11
N LEU A 301 -10.40 -10.32 -4.92
CA LEU A 301 -11.55 -10.37 -4.03
C LEU A 301 -11.51 -11.63 -3.17
N SER A 302 -11.47 -11.44 -1.86
CA SER A 302 -11.67 -12.49 -0.86
C SER A 302 -13.14 -12.89 -0.81
N LEU A 303 -13.41 -14.18 -0.96
CA LEU A 303 -14.75 -14.76 -0.88
C LEU A 303 -15.20 -15.08 0.55
N ARG A 304 -14.41 -14.72 1.56
CA ARG A 304 -14.68 -15.01 2.98
C ARG A 304 -16.05 -14.58 3.49
N ASN A 305 -16.67 -13.57 2.88
CA ASN A 305 -17.99 -13.09 3.27
C ASN A 305 -19.13 -14.00 2.85
N PHE A 306 -18.91 -14.81 1.81
CA PHE A 306 -19.96 -15.62 1.18
C PHE A 306 -19.98 -17.02 1.78
N TYR A 307 -21.15 -17.64 1.77
CA TYR A 307 -21.26 -19.07 2.08
C TYR A 307 -20.85 -19.89 0.85
N ASP A 308 -20.35 -21.10 1.06
CA ASP A 308 -19.90 -21.99 -0.03
C ASP A 308 -20.96 -22.20 -1.12
N PHE A 309 -22.24 -22.32 -0.72
CA PHE A 309 -23.35 -22.48 -1.65
C PHE A 309 -23.67 -21.20 -2.47
N GLU A 310 -23.22 -20.02 -2.01
CA GLU A 310 -23.41 -18.74 -2.71
C GLU A 310 -22.28 -18.48 -3.72
N ILE A 311 -21.09 -19.05 -3.54
CA ILE A 311 -19.89 -18.75 -4.35
C ILE A 311 -20.18 -18.87 -5.85
N GLY A 312 -20.82 -19.96 -6.31
CA GLY A 312 -21.16 -20.12 -7.72
C GLY A 312 -22.09 -19.02 -8.26
N SER A 313 -23.04 -18.54 -7.44
CA SER A 313 -23.91 -17.42 -7.81
C SER A 313 -23.17 -16.09 -7.83
N VAL A 314 -22.21 -15.90 -6.93
CA VAL A 314 -21.34 -14.70 -6.88
C VAL A 314 -20.50 -14.62 -8.14
N LEU A 315 -19.81 -15.71 -8.53
CA LEU A 315 -19.00 -15.76 -9.74
C LEU A 315 -19.83 -15.52 -11.01
N SER A 316 -21.05 -16.09 -11.07
CA SER A 316 -22.00 -15.81 -12.16
C SER A 316 -22.36 -14.32 -12.22
N ALA A 317 -22.64 -13.69 -11.08
CA ALA A 317 -23.00 -12.27 -11.03
C ALA A 317 -21.84 -11.35 -11.44
N LEU A 318 -20.60 -11.71 -11.13
CA LEU A 318 -19.40 -10.99 -11.59
C LEU A 318 -19.23 -11.11 -13.11
N THR A 319 -19.41 -12.32 -13.64
CA THR A 319 -19.36 -12.56 -15.09
C THR A 319 -20.43 -11.76 -15.83
N GLU A 320 -21.65 -11.66 -15.28
CA GLU A 320 -22.75 -10.87 -15.85
C GLU A 320 -22.42 -9.37 -16.01
N ILE A 321 -21.54 -8.82 -15.17
CA ILE A 321 -21.09 -7.41 -15.25
C ILE A 321 -19.77 -7.26 -16.03
N GLY A 322 -19.28 -8.34 -16.63
CA GLY A 322 -18.06 -8.40 -17.44
C GLY A 322 -16.76 -8.55 -16.63
N VAL A 323 -16.86 -8.94 -15.36
CA VAL A 323 -15.71 -9.17 -14.48
C VAL A 323 -15.41 -10.67 -14.49
N ASN A 324 -14.45 -11.06 -15.34
CA ASN A 324 -14.13 -12.47 -15.58
C ASN A 324 -13.03 -12.94 -14.63
N GLU A 325 -13.23 -14.10 -14.02
CA GLU A 325 -12.22 -14.74 -13.19
C GLU A 325 -11.03 -15.19 -14.06
N VAL A 326 -9.83 -14.96 -13.53
CA VAL A 326 -8.58 -15.51 -14.08
C VAL A 326 -7.94 -16.42 -13.04
N ASN A 327 -7.01 -17.25 -13.48
CA ASN A 327 -6.35 -18.20 -12.59
C ASN A 327 -5.61 -17.45 -11.48
N PHE A 328 -5.92 -17.82 -10.23
CA PHE A 328 -5.10 -17.44 -9.10
C PHE A 328 -3.87 -18.33 -9.05
N GLU A 329 -2.70 -17.71 -8.98
CA GLU A 329 -1.41 -18.38 -9.06
C GLU A 329 -0.56 -18.03 -7.83
N SER A 330 0.47 -18.83 -7.57
CA SER A 330 1.41 -18.60 -6.47
C SER A 330 2.01 -17.18 -6.48
N ALA A 331 2.24 -16.61 -7.67
CA ALA A 331 2.76 -15.26 -7.81
C ALA A 331 1.80 -14.21 -7.25
N HIS A 332 0.49 -14.36 -7.48
CA HIS A 332 -0.55 -13.51 -6.91
C HIS A 332 -0.53 -13.59 -5.38
N PHE A 333 -0.54 -14.80 -4.83
CA PHE A 333 -0.50 -15.01 -3.37
C PHE A 333 0.72 -14.32 -2.72
N LEU A 334 1.92 -14.54 -3.25
CA LEU A 334 3.14 -13.92 -2.73
C LEU A 334 3.09 -12.40 -2.77
N SER A 335 2.65 -11.81 -3.89
CA SER A 335 2.54 -10.35 -4.05
C SER A 335 1.50 -9.75 -3.08
N PHE A 336 0.38 -10.44 -2.92
CA PHE A 336 -0.71 -10.00 -2.05
C PHE A 336 -0.32 -10.10 -0.58
N VAL A 337 0.34 -11.19 -0.16
CA VAL A 337 0.85 -11.30 1.21
C VAL A 337 1.95 -10.28 1.46
N PHE A 338 2.82 -10.03 0.49
CA PHE A 338 3.86 -9.02 0.64
C PHE A 338 3.29 -7.61 0.89
N THR A 339 2.20 -7.26 0.19
CA THR A 339 1.64 -5.90 0.26
C THR A 339 0.55 -5.76 1.33
N HIS A 340 -0.22 -6.82 1.55
CA HIS A 340 -1.45 -6.83 2.34
C HIS A 340 -1.51 -7.99 3.35
N GLY A 341 -0.40 -8.67 3.64
CA GLY A 341 -0.38 -9.89 4.47
C GLY A 341 -0.97 -9.73 5.86
N GLN A 342 -0.88 -8.54 6.46
CA GLN A 342 -1.53 -8.21 7.74
C GLN A 342 -3.07 -8.24 7.69
N TYR A 343 -3.65 -8.27 6.49
CA TYR A 343 -5.09 -8.28 6.24
C TYR A 343 -5.59 -9.59 5.62
N LEU A 344 -4.68 -10.42 5.11
CA LEU A 344 -4.97 -11.78 4.67
C LEU A 344 -4.98 -12.69 5.90
N ASP A 345 -6.00 -13.54 5.99
CA ASP A 345 -6.25 -14.35 7.18
C ASP A 345 -6.40 -15.82 6.82
N VAL A 346 -6.31 -16.66 7.84
CA VAL A 346 -6.54 -18.09 7.74
C VAL A 346 -8.02 -18.35 7.44
N ALA A 347 -8.30 -19.33 6.58
CA ALA A 347 -9.65 -19.72 6.23
C ALA A 347 -10.47 -20.08 7.48
N ARG A 348 -11.76 -19.70 7.49
CA ARG A 348 -12.65 -19.89 8.66
C ARG A 348 -12.77 -21.35 9.10
N GLU A 349 -12.67 -22.29 8.15
CA GLU A 349 -12.68 -23.73 8.42
C GLU A 349 -11.54 -24.15 9.35
N HIS A 350 -10.33 -23.62 9.13
CA HIS A 350 -9.16 -23.94 9.95
C HIS A 350 -9.12 -23.18 11.28
N LEU A 351 -9.73 -21.98 11.35
CA LEU A 351 -9.86 -21.24 12.62
C LEU A 351 -10.73 -21.98 13.65
N SER A 352 -11.65 -22.83 13.19
CA SER A 352 -12.52 -23.62 14.07
C SER A 352 -11.84 -24.92 14.55
N HIS A 353 -10.80 -25.36 13.84
CA HIS A 353 -10.09 -26.63 14.02
C HIS A 353 -8.57 -26.43 13.88
N PRO A 354 -7.93 -25.69 14.82
CA PRO A 354 -6.50 -25.38 14.73
C PRO A 354 -5.63 -26.64 14.69
N GLU A 355 -6.07 -27.75 15.26
CA GLU A 355 -5.41 -29.06 15.16
C GLU A 355 -5.30 -29.57 13.71
N GLU A 356 -6.27 -29.28 12.84
CA GLU A 356 -6.19 -29.66 11.43
C GLU A 356 -5.14 -28.83 10.70
N LEU A 357 -5.03 -27.55 11.05
CA LEU A 357 -3.99 -26.65 10.55
C LEU A 357 -2.59 -27.11 10.98
N GLU A 358 -2.43 -27.44 12.26
CA GLU A 358 -1.19 -27.98 12.81
C GLU A 358 -0.78 -29.28 12.11
N ASN A 359 -1.72 -30.22 11.95
CA ASN A 359 -1.46 -31.50 11.30
C ASN A 359 -1.15 -31.36 9.80
N ARG A 360 -1.81 -30.43 9.12
CA ARG A 360 -1.63 -30.21 7.68
C ARG A 360 -0.30 -29.55 7.36
N LEU A 361 0.15 -28.60 8.19
CA LEU A 361 1.37 -27.83 7.94
C LEU A 361 2.57 -28.25 8.81
N ASP A 362 2.41 -29.25 9.67
CA ASP A 362 3.40 -29.68 10.68
C ASP A 362 3.96 -28.50 11.50
N VAL A 363 3.05 -27.65 12.02
CA VAL A 363 3.42 -26.41 12.73
C VAL A 363 4.11 -26.74 14.06
N LYS A 364 5.43 -26.49 14.14
CA LYS A 364 6.27 -26.63 15.33
C LYS A 364 7.04 -25.33 15.60
N ASP A 365 7.88 -25.31 16.64
CA ASP A 365 8.79 -24.18 16.95
C ASP A 365 9.72 -23.82 15.78
N THR A 366 10.04 -24.81 14.95
CA THR A 366 10.66 -24.67 13.63
C THR A 366 9.65 -25.09 12.57
N PHE A 367 9.36 -24.19 11.64
CA PHE A 367 8.31 -24.34 10.64
C PHE A 367 8.93 -24.42 9.24
N SER A 368 8.54 -25.42 8.44
CA SER A 368 8.99 -25.54 7.05
C SER A 368 7.88 -26.15 6.21
N CYS A 369 7.36 -25.41 5.24
CA CYS A 369 6.20 -25.81 4.45
C CYS A 369 6.30 -25.31 3.01
N ARG A 370 5.58 -25.98 2.10
CA ARG A 370 5.50 -25.56 0.70
C ARG A 370 4.49 -24.44 0.53
N LEU A 371 4.75 -23.55 -0.41
CA LEU A 371 3.89 -22.41 -0.70
C LEU A 371 2.45 -22.84 -1.02
N GLU A 372 2.27 -23.93 -1.75
CA GLU A 372 0.94 -24.43 -2.12
C GLU A 372 0.15 -24.88 -0.88
N ASP A 373 0.83 -25.55 0.05
CA ASP A 373 0.22 -26.01 1.30
C ASP A 373 -0.21 -24.80 2.14
N ILE A 374 0.64 -23.76 2.23
CA ILE A 374 0.28 -22.52 2.93
C ILE A 374 -0.87 -21.79 2.26
N ALA A 375 -0.78 -21.55 0.94
CA ALA A 375 -1.83 -20.83 0.22
C ALA A 375 -3.18 -21.53 0.38
N SER A 376 -3.19 -22.86 0.49
CA SER A 376 -4.41 -23.66 0.66
C SER A 376 -5.12 -23.52 2.01
N VAL A 377 -4.50 -22.89 3.01
CA VAL A 377 -5.11 -22.66 4.33
C VAL A 377 -5.53 -21.21 4.56
N TYR A 378 -5.20 -20.31 3.64
CA TYR A 378 -5.63 -18.92 3.67
C TYR A 378 -7.06 -18.76 3.12
N GLU A 379 -7.69 -17.63 3.40
CA GLU A 379 -9.00 -17.30 2.82
C GLU A 379 -8.98 -17.35 1.28
N ASP A 380 -10.09 -17.80 0.67
CA ASP A 380 -10.21 -17.97 -0.78
C ASP A 380 -10.23 -16.60 -1.49
N VAL A 381 -9.07 -16.19 -2.01
CA VAL A 381 -8.90 -14.96 -2.80
C VAL A 381 -8.96 -15.32 -4.29
N ARG A 382 -9.88 -14.69 -5.01
CA ARG A 382 -10.03 -14.82 -6.46
C ARG A 382 -9.56 -13.57 -7.17
N VAL A 383 -9.05 -13.75 -8.38
CA VAL A 383 -8.56 -12.67 -9.24
C VAL A 383 -9.47 -12.51 -10.45
N PHE A 384 -9.76 -11.26 -10.80
CA PHE A 384 -10.63 -10.92 -11.90
C PHE A 384 -10.01 -9.85 -12.79
N GLU A 385 -10.15 -10.01 -14.10
CA GLU A 385 -9.69 -9.01 -15.06
C GLU A 385 -10.76 -7.92 -15.26
N LEU A 386 -10.37 -6.65 -15.18
CA LEU A 386 -11.28 -5.51 -15.35
C LEU A 386 -11.30 -4.93 -16.77
N SER A 387 -10.42 -5.39 -17.67
CA SER A 387 -10.23 -4.82 -19.01
C SER A 387 -11.49 -4.87 -19.90
N GLN A 388 -12.36 -5.86 -19.67
CA GLN A 388 -13.60 -6.08 -20.44
C GLN A 388 -14.86 -5.72 -19.64
N ALA A 389 -14.71 -5.25 -18.40
CA ALA A 389 -15.84 -5.03 -17.52
C ALA A 389 -16.64 -3.80 -17.95
N SER A 390 -17.97 -3.91 -17.86
CA SER A 390 -18.87 -2.76 -17.98
C SER A 390 -18.65 -1.74 -16.86
N VAL A 391 -18.00 -2.18 -15.78
CA VAL A 391 -17.67 -1.43 -14.59
C VAL A 391 -16.16 -1.45 -14.37
N SER A 392 -15.53 -0.27 -14.38
CA SER A 392 -14.07 -0.15 -14.17
C SER A 392 -13.68 0.14 -12.72
N SER A 393 -14.65 0.33 -11.82
CA SER A 393 -14.40 0.71 -10.43
C SER A 393 -14.59 -0.48 -9.49
N LEU A 394 -13.66 -0.65 -8.55
CA LEU A 394 -13.75 -1.62 -7.46
C LEU A 394 -15.06 -1.46 -6.68
N PHE A 395 -15.46 -0.21 -6.39
CA PHE A 395 -16.71 0.06 -5.70
C PHE A 395 -17.94 -0.29 -6.52
N ALA A 396 -17.88 -0.22 -7.85
CA ALA A 396 -18.99 -0.66 -8.68
C ALA A 396 -19.20 -2.17 -8.55
N VAL A 397 -18.13 -2.97 -8.61
CA VAL A 397 -18.19 -4.42 -8.38
C VAL A 397 -18.77 -4.73 -7.00
N LEU A 398 -18.22 -4.11 -5.95
CA LEU A 398 -18.69 -4.30 -4.58
C LEU A 398 -20.15 -3.88 -4.39
N CYS A 399 -20.60 -2.79 -5.00
CA CYS A 399 -22.00 -2.38 -5.02
C CYS A 399 -22.91 -3.42 -5.65
N HIS A 400 -22.53 -3.98 -6.80
CA HIS A 400 -23.32 -5.01 -7.47
C HIS A 400 -23.48 -6.25 -6.58
N LEU A 401 -22.39 -6.68 -5.93
CA LEU A 401 -22.43 -7.77 -4.96
C LEU A 401 -23.31 -7.41 -3.75
N ALA A 402 -23.10 -6.25 -3.13
CA ALA A 402 -23.88 -5.78 -1.99
C ALA A 402 -25.37 -5.65 -2.31
N ALA A 403 -25.74 -5.27 -3.54
CA ALA A 403 -27.13 -5.17 -3.97
C ALA A 403 -27.78 -6.55 -4.24
N ARG A 404 -27.00 -7.57 -4.59
CA ARG A 404 -27.52 -8.91 -4.92
C ARG A 404 -27.50 -9.87 -3.74
N PHE A 405 -26.38 -9.94 -3.02
CA PHE A 405 -26.13 -10.90 -1.95
C PHE A 405 -26.24 -10.24 -0.58
N ARG A 406 -26.95 -10.89 0.35
CA ARG A 406 -27.11 -10.38 1.71
C ARG A 406 -25.79 -10.41 2.48
N THR A 407 -24.95 -11.39 2.21
CA THR A 407 -23.60 -11.59 2.79
C THR A 407 -22.61 -10.48 2.42
N ALA A 408 -22.81 -9.80 1.29
CA ALA A 408 -21.97 -8.68 0.85
C ALA A 408 -22.41 -7.31 1.39
N ARG A 409 -23.41 -7.24 2.27
CA ARG A 409 -23.93 -6.00 2.84
C ARG A 409 -24.29 -6.16 4.32
N SER A 410 -24.58 -5.05 4.97
CA SER A 410 -25.02 -5.07 6.36
C SER A 410 -26.39 -5.72 6.52
N PRO A 411 -26.60 -6.56 7.56
CA PRO A 411 -27.80 -7.38 7.70
C PRO A 411 -29.07 -6.58 8.02
N PHE A 412 -28.93 -5.32 8.41
CA PHE A 412 -30.02 -4.41 8.75
C PHE A 412 -30.55 -3.60 7.56
N VAL A 413 -29.88 -3.63 6.40
CA VAL A 413 -30.32 -2.86 5.23
C VAL A 413 -31.61 -3.46 4.67
N PRO A 414 -32.70 -2.69 4.60
CA PRO A 414 -34.01 -3.15 4.17
C PRO A 414 -34.09 -3.24 2.64
N VAL A 415 -35.01 -4.08 2.14
CA VAL A 415 -35.16 -4.40 0.71
C VAL A 415 -35.41 -3.16 -0.14
N GLU A 416 -36.10 -2.17 0.41
CA GLU A 416 -36.44 -0.93 -0.25
C GLU A 416 -35.19 -0.11 -0.62
N ILE A 417 -34.21 0.00 0.28
CA ILE A 417 -32.93 0.66 0.00
C ILE A 417 -32.13 -0.12 -1.05
N ILE A 418 -32.18 -1.46 -1.00
CA ILE A 418 -31.52 -2.32 -1.98
C ILE A 418 -32.10 -2.09 -3.37
N ASP A 419 -33.43 -1.99 -3.49
CA ASP A 419 -34.09 -1.77 -4.77
C ASP A 419 -33.79 -0.38 -5.35
N VAL A 420 -33.75 0.68 -4.53
CA VAL A 420 -33.29 2.00 -4.97
C VAL A 420 -31.82 1.95 -5.41
N SER A 421 -30.98 1.26 -4.63
CA SER A 421 -29.56 1.10 -4.97
C SER A 421 -29.40 0.42 -6.32
N ARG A 422 -30.12 -0.67 -6.60
CA ARG A 422 -30.08 -1.35 -7.92
C ARG A 422 -30.42 -0.40 -9.06
N ARG A 423 -31.44 0.45 -8.89
CA ARG A 423 -31.82 1.43 -9.92
C ARG A 423 -30.76 2.51 -10.09
N LEU A 424 -30.14 2.97 -9.00
CA LEU A 424 -28.99 3.90 -9.04
C LEU A 424 -27.80 3.31 -9.80
N LEU A 425 -27.50 2.02 -9.64
CA LEU A 425 -26.37 1.38 -10.32
C LEU A 425 -26.52 1.33 -11.85
N LEU A 426 -27.75 1.47 -12.37
CA LEU A 426 -28.05 1.54 -13.80
C LEU A 426 -27.84 2.95 -14.39
N LEU A 427 -27.65 3.97 -13.54
CA LEU A 427 -27.50 5.35 -13.97
C LEU A 427 -26.04 5.67 -14.31
N GLN A 428 -25.85 6.60 -15.24
CA GLN A 428 -24.52 7.14 -15.53
C GLN A 428 -24.00 7.92 -14.31
N ASN A 429 -22.68 7.83 -14.07
CA ASN A 429 -21.99 8.51 -12.97
C ASN A 429 -22.47 8.14 -11.56
N ALA A 430 -23.10 6.98 -11.38
CA ALA A 430 -23.55 6.51 -10.07
C ALA A 430 -22.43 6.61 -9.01
N PRO A 431 -22.72 7.11 -7.79
CA PRO A 431 -21.73 7.29 -6.73
C PRO A 431 -21.46 5.96 -6.01
N TYR A 432 -20.84 5.01 -6.72
CA TYR A 432 -20.65 3.63 -6.27
C TYR A 432 -20.02 3.54 -4.89
N GLU A 433 -18.96 4.31 -4.62
CA GLU A 433 -18.26 4.28 -3.33
C GLU A 433 -19.21 4.58 -2.15
N ASN A 434 -19.91 5.71 -2.21
CA ASN A 434 -20.84 6.11 -1.14
C ASN A 434 -22.04 5.16 -1.02
N ILE A 435 -22.53 4.61 -2.14
CA ILE A 435 -23.59 3.61 -2.11
C ILE A 435 -23.08 2.34 -1.40
N TYR A 436 -21.91 1.83 -1.79
CA TYR A 436 -21.33 0.65 -1.16
C TYR A 436 -21.12 0.86 0.34
N PHE A 437 -20.46 1.96 0.74
CA PHE A 437 -20.24 2.24 2.16
C PHE A 437 -21.54 2.45 2.94
N SER A 438 -22.59 2.98 2.29
CA SER A 438 -23.90 3.05 2.93
C SER A 438 -24.51 1.66 3.14
N LEU A 439 -24.39 0.75 2.16
CA LEU A 439 -24.88 -0.62 2.23
C LEU A 439 -24.05 -1.52 3.17
N SER A 440 -22.76 -1.26 3.34
CA SER A 440 -21.84 -2.04 4.19
C SER A 440 -21.59 -1.42 5.56
N ALA A 441 -22.15 -0.23 5.85
CA ALA A 441 -22.02 0.43 7.14
C ALA A 441 -22.50 -0.46 8.29
N SER A 442 -21.76 -0.52 9.40
CA SER A 442 -22.16 -1.30 10.59
C SER A 442 -23.27 -0.63 11.43
N HIS A 443 -23.56 0.65 11.16
CA HIS A 443 -24.56 1.42 11.89
C HIS A 443 -25.29 2.39 10.96
N TRP A 444 -26.59 2.56 11.20
CA TRP A 444 -27.46 3.42 10.41
C TRP A 444 -27.00 4.88 10.30
N LYS A 445 -26.43 5.43 11.38
CA LYS A 445 -25.83 6.77 11.38
C LYS A 445 -24.73 6.90 10.30
N HIS A 446 -23.89 5.87 10.14
CA HIS A 446 -22.85 5.87 9.11
C HIS A 446 -23.47 5.70 7.72
N ALA A 447 -24.44 4.78 7.57
CA ALA A 447 -25.17 4.60 6.31
C ALA A 447 -25.78 5.92 5.80
N PHE A 448 -26.39 6.68 6.72
CA PHE A 448 -26.93 8.01 6.47
C PHE A 448 -25.85 9.02 6.04
N ILE A 449 -24.71 9.06 6.73
CA ILE A 449 -23.62 10.00 6.41
C ILE A 449 -23.05 9.73 5.01
N GLU A 450 -22.88 8.46 4.64
CA GLU A 450 -22.30 8.12 3.32
C GLU A 450 -23.22 8.53 2.17
N ILE A 451 -24.52 8.26 2.27
CA ILE A 451 -25.46 8.72 1.23
C ILE A 451 -25.63 10.25 1.26
N TYR A 452 -25.48 10.90 2.43
CA TYR A 452 -25.49 12.36 2.54
C TYR A 452 -24.29 13.00 1.81
N ARG A 453 -23.10 12.39 1.85
CA ARG A 453 -21.91 12.89 1.11
C ARG A 453 -22.16 12.97 -0.40
N VAL A 454 -23.01 12.11 -0.96
CA VAL A 454 -23.45 12.23 -2.35
C VAL A 454 -24.18 13.56 -2.58
N LEU A 455 -25.03 13.98 -1.64
CA LEU A 455 -25.73 15.26 -1.71
C LEU A 455 -24.78 16.44 -1.54
N GLU A 456 -23.76 16.33 -0.67
CA GLU A 456 -22.70 17.34 -0.52
C GLU A 456 -21.99 17.60 -1.85
N GLY A 457 -21.65 16.53 -2.58
CA GLY A 457 -21.08 16.62 -3.93
C GLY A 457 -22.00 17.31 -4.95
N LEU A 458 -23.28 17.46 -4.64
CA LEU A 458 -24.29 18.12 -5.48
C LEU A 458 -24.74 19.49 -4.97
N TYR A 459 -24.09 20.08 -3.97
CA TYR A 459 -24.50 21.39 -3.43
C TYR A 459 -24.50 22.53 -4.45
N TYR A 460 -23.64 22.48 -5.47
CA TYR A 460 -23.70 23.46 -6.55
C TYR A 460 -24.98 23.31 -7.40
N PHE A 461 -25.52 22.10 -7.51
CA PHE A 461 -26.47 21.72 -8.55
C PHE A 461 -27.78 22.52 -8.48
N GLY A 462 -28.40 22.63 -7.31
CA GLY A 462 -29.67 23.37 -7.16
C GLY A 462 -29.58 24.84 -7.57
N TRP A 463 -28.43 25.48 -7.30
CA TRP A 463 -28.17 26.86 -7.74
C TRP A 463 -27.98 26.95 -9.25
N MET A 464 -27.11 26.09 -9.79
CA MET A 464 -26.79 26.11 -11.22
C MET A 464 -28.01 25.77 -12.07
N HIS A 465 -28.85 24.84 -11.60
CA HIS A 465 -30.12 24.51 -12.24
C HIS A 465 -31.05 25.73 -12.29
N GLY A 466 -31.19 26.48 -11.19
CA GLY A 466 -31.97 27.71 -11.16
C GLY A 466 -31.43 28.79 -12.12
N ILE A 467 -30.10 28.98 -12.16
CA ILE A 467 -29.46 29.91 -13.10
C ILE A 467 -29.73 29.48 -14.54
N LYS A 468 -29.54 28.20 -14.86
CA LYS A 468 -29.79 27.63 -16.18
C LYS A 468 -31.24 27.87 -16.64
N GLN A 469 -32.22 27.67 -15.76
CA GLN A 469 -33.63 27.96 -16.04
C GLN A 469 -33.89 29.45 -16.30
N ILE A 470 -33.29 30.35 -15.53
CA ILE A 470 -33.48 31.81 -15.65
C ILE A 470 -32.87 32.34 -16.96
N PHE A 471 -31.67 31.89 -17.31
CA PHE A 471 -30.93 32.40 -18.47
C PHE A 471 -31.19 31.61 -19.76
N GLY A 472 -31.92 30.49 -19.70
CA GLY A 472 -32.21 29.64 -20.86
C GLY A 472 -30.94 29.04 -21.48
N ALA A 473 -29.91 28.79 -20.67
CA ALA A 473 -28.61 28.35 -21.16
C ALA A 473 -28.56 26.82 -21.37
N ASN A 474 -27.82 26.38 -22.38
CA ASN A 474 -27.62 24.95 -22.68
C ASN A 474 -26.34 24.36 -22.05
N TYR A 475 -25.75 25.04 -21.07
CA TYR A 475 -24.58 24.50 -20.37
C TYR A 475 -24.98 23.38 -19.40
N ALA A 476 -24.08 22.42 -19.21
CA ALA A 476 -24.19 21.49 -18.09
C ALA A 476 -24.03 22.27 -16.78
N GLU A 477 -24.80 21.90 -15.77
CA GLU A 477 -24.83 22.55 -14.46
C GLU A 477 -23.43 22.58 -13.82
N HIS A 478 -22.64 21.53 -14.01
CA HIS A 478 -21.26 21.46 -13.52
C HIS A 478 -20.32 22.44 -14.23
N ASP A 479 -20.40 22.57 -15.54
CA ASP A 479 -19.55 23.50 -16.31
C ASP A 479 -19.86 24.95 -15.93
N LEU A 480 -21.14 25.25 -15.69
CA LEU A 480 -21.56 26.54 -15.18
C LEU A 480 -20.98 26.80 -13.78
N TYR A 481 -21.00 25.79 -12.90
CA TYR A 481 -20.37 25.88 -11.58
C TYR A 481 -18.88 26.19 -11.68
N LEU A 482 -18.12 25.44 -12.48
CA LEU A 482 -16.68 25.66 -12.68
C LEU A 482 -16.41 27.06 -13.23
N THR A 483 -17.22 27.52 -14.20
CA THR A 483 -17.08 28.86 -14.79
C THR A 483 -17.34 29.95 -13.75
N LEU A 484 -18.39 29.85 -12.93
CA LEU A 484 -18.67 30.84 -11.89
C LEU A 484 -17.65 30.79 -10.74
N GLN A 485 -17.14 29.61 -10.42
CA GLN A 485 -16.07 29.46 -9.44
C GLN A 485 -14.78 30.12 -9.92
N ASP A 486 -14.39 29.90 -11.18
CA ASP A 486 -13.18 30.47 -11.77
C ASP A 486 -13.30 31.98 -11.98
N GLN A 487 -14.39 32.43 -12.62
CA GLN A 487 -14.53 33.82 -13.05
C GLN A 487 -15.03 34.76 -11.95
N LEU A 488 -15.81 34.26 -10.99
CA LEU A 488 -16.43 35.07 -9.93
C LEU A 488 -16.02 34.64 -8.53
N SER A 489 -15.14 33.64 -8.38
CA SER A 489 -14.79 33.06 -7.08
C SER A 489 -16.02 32.59 -6.30
N TRP A 490 -17.09 32.21 -7.01
CA TRP A 490 -18.33 31.80 -6.37
C TRP A 490 -18.12 30.51 -5.56
N ARG A 491 -18.67 30.49 -4.35
CA ARG A 491 -18.69 29.30 -3.48
C ARG A 491 -20.08 29.13 -2.91
N TYR A 492 -20.55 27.89 -2.89
CA TYR A 492 -21.84 27.56 -2.29
C TYR A 492 -21.77 27.64 -0.76
N GLN A 493 -22.87 28.03 -0.12
CA GLN A 493 -23.04 27.93 1.33
C GLN A 493 -23.82 26.65 1.64
N GLU A 494 -23.24 25.71 2.38
CA GLU A 494 -23.79 24.35 2.55
C GLU A 494 -25.27 24.33 2.96
N LYS A 495 -25.62 25.01 4.06
CA LYS A 495 -26.99 25.09 4.59
C LYS A 495 -27.99 25.64 3.59
N ALA A 496 -27.61 26.66 2.80
CA ALA A 496 -28.50 27.22 1.78
C ALA A 496 -28.58 26.30 0.54
N SER A 497 -27.52 25.55 0.27
CA SER A 497 -27.36 24.75 -0.94
C SER A 497 -28.14 23.45 -0.89
N ILE A 498 -28.16 22.76 0.26
CA ILE A 498 -29.04 21.60 0.44
C ILE A 498 -30.52 21.99 0.33
N VAL A 499 -30.91 23.17 0.82
CA VAL A 499 -32.27 23.68 0.66
C VAL A 499 -32.59 23.89 -0.82
N LYS A 500 -31.69 24.54 -1.58
CA LYS A 500 -31.85 24.71 -3.02
C LYS A 500 -31.91 23.40 -3.79
N LEU A 501 -31.15 22.40 -3.35
CA LEU A 501 -31.17 21.06 -3.94
C LEU A 501 -32.50 20.35 -3.68
N PHE A 502 -33.09 20.50 -2.49
CA PHE A 502 -34.36 19.86 -2.16
C PHE A 502 -35.56 20.60 -2.75
N GLU A 503 -35.44 21.92 -3.01
CA GLU A 503 -36.49 22.71 -3.69
C GLU A 503 -36.84 22.15 -5.08
N ILE A 504 -35.88 21.53 -5.78
CA ILE A 504 -36.08 20.98 -7.13
C ILE A 504 -36.56 19.52 -7.13
N VAL A 505 -36.75 18.92 -5.95
CA VAL A 505 -37.20 17.53 -5.78
C VAL A 505 -38.68 17.53 -5.37
N PRO A 506 -39.59 17.00 -6.19
CA PRO A 506 -41.00 16.91 -5.83
C PRO A 506 -41.20 16.03 -4.59
N ARG A 507 -42.04 16.47 -3.64
CA ARG A 507 -42.35 15.68 -2.44
C ARG A 507 -42.93 14.29 -2.76
N THR A 508 -43.59 14.14 -3.90
CA THR A 508 -44.12 12.86 -4.38
C THR A 508 -43.03 11.79 -4.56
N VAL A 509 -41.76 12.17 -4.73
CA VAL A 509 -40.61 11.25 -4.73
C VAL A 509 -40.50 10.51 -3.39
N LEU A 510 -40.91 11.15 -2.29
CA LEU A 510 -40.84 10.59 -0.94
C LEU A 510 -42.13 9.89 -0.51
N SER A 511 -43.12 9.68 -1.39
CA SER A 511 -44.47 9.24 -1.01
C SER A 511 -44.50 7.96 -0.16
N THR A 512 -43.56 7.04 -0.40
CA THR A 512 -43.46 5.77 0.33
C THR A 512 -43.04 5.98 1.79
N HIS A 513 -42.19 6.97 2.07
CA HIS A 513 -41.69 7.35 3.40
C HIS A 513 -41.70 8.87 3.56
N ASP A 514 -42.90 9.45 3.49
CA ASP A 514 -43.06 10.90 3.60
C ASP A 514 -42.45 11.41 4.93
N PRO A 515 -41.63 12.48 4.93
CA PRO A 515 -41.08 13.07 6.15
C PRO A 515 -42.12 13.33 7.25
N VAL A 516 -43.37 13.62 6.87
CA VAL A 516 -44.50 13.82 7.81
C VAL A 516 -44.87 12.54 8.56
N GLY A 517 -44.66 11.36 7.95
CA GLY A 517 -44.93 10.06 8.55
C GLY A 517 -43.82 9.57 9.51
N ILE A 518 -42.73 10.32 9.66
CA ILE A 518 -41.66 10.01 10.60
C ILE A 518 -42.08 10.57 11.97
N LYS A 519 -42.41 9.68 12.92
CA LYS A 519 -43.02 10.04 14.22
C LYS A 519 -42.24 11.10 15.00
N SER A 520 -40.91 11.07 14.97
CA SER A 520 -40.08 12.06 15.65
C SER A 520 -40.10 13.44 14.99
N LEU A 521 -40.64 13.56 13.77
CA LEU A 521 -40.60 14.76 12.92
C LEU A 521 -41.97 15.28 12.52
N SER A 522 -43.07 14.55 12.79
CA SER A 522 -44.40 14.84 12.27
C SER A 522 -44.91 16.24 12.65
N GLY A 523 -44.58 16.72 13.86
CA GLY A 523 -44.97 18.06 14.32
C GLY A 523 -44.27 19.23 13.60
N CYS A 524 -43.22 18.97 12.82
CA CYS A 524 -42.46 20.01 12.13
C CYS A 524 -43.14 20.52 10.84
N PHE A 525 -44.09 19.76 10.30
CA PHE A 525 -44.56 19.87 8.91
C PHE A 525 -46.06 20.16 8.73
N GLU A 526 -46.83 20.31 9.82
CA GLU A 526 -48.28 20.49 9.74
C GLU A 526 -48.68 21.73 8.89
N ASN A 527 -49.74 21.57 8.08
CA ASN A 527 -50.39 22.60 7.26
C ASN A 527 -49.49 23.37 6.27
N GLN A 528 -48.46 22.72 5.74
CA GLN A 528 -47.49 23.35 4.83
C GLN A 528 -47.61 22.85 3.40
N SER A 529 -47.33 23.75 2.44
CA SER A 529 -47.15 23.38 1.02
C SER A 529 -45.98 22.41 0.85
N ASP A 530 -45.99 21.60 -0.21
CA ASP A 530 -44.93 20.61 -0.48
C ASP A 530 -43.53 21.22 -0.54
N ILE A 531 -43.38 22.40 -1.15
CA ILE A 531 -42.10 23.12 -1.21
C ILE A 531 -41.63 23.50 0.21
N ALA A 532 -42.55 23.98 1.06
CA ALA A 532 -42.21 24.35 2.45
C ALA A 532 -41.81 23.12 3.28
N VAL A 533 -42.47 21.97 3.06
CA VAL A 533 -42.09 20.69 3.69
C VAL A 533 -40.67 20.29 3.25
N MET A 534 -40.37 20.30 1.95
CA MET A 534 -39.04 19.94 1.44
C MET A 534 -37.94 20.87 1.96
N LYS A 535 -38.20 22.18 2.08
CA LYS A 535 -37.27 23.14 2.68
C LYS A 535 -36.95 22.83 4.13
N LYS A 536 -37.98 22.59 4.94
CA LYS A 536 -37.79 22.21 6.35
C LYS A 536 -37.09 20.87 6.48
N PHE A 537 -37.41 19.92 5.61
CA PHE A 537 -36.75 18.62 5.59
C PHE A 537 -35.26 18.78 5.27
N ALA A 538 -34.89 19.58 4.28
CA ALA A 538 -33.49 19.90 3.96
C ALA A 538 -32.73 20.48 5.15
N HIS A 539 -33.33 21.47 5.84
CA HIS A 539 -32.75 22.04 7.05
C HIS A 539 -32.54 20.99 8.14
N LEU A 540 -33.54 20.12 8.36
CA LEU A 540 -33.44 19.05 9.34
C LEU A 540 -32.32 18.06 8.99
N ILE A 541 -32.24 17.58 7.75
CA ILE A 541 -31.17 16.65 7.32
C ILE A 541 -29.80 17.30 7.54
N TYR A 542 -29.63 18.57 7.16
CA TYR A 542 -28.40 19.33 7.42
C TYR A 542 -28.06 19.39 8.91
N SER A 543 -29.04 19.75 9.76
CA SER A 543 -28.84 19.80 11.21
C SER A 543 -28.48 18.45 11.80
N ILE A 544 -29.15 17.36 11.39
CA ILE A 544 -28.82 15.99 11.80
C ILE A 544 -27.38 15.64 11.42
N ARG A 545 -26.97 15.93 10.18
CA ARG A 545 -25.58 15.72 9.75
C ARG A 545 -24.61 16.55 10.60
N ASN A 546 -24.91 17.82 10.86
CA ASN A 546 -24.01 18.68 11.62
C ASN A 546 -23.86 18.22 13.08
N SER A 547 -24.96 17.82 13.73
CA SER A 547 -24.92 17.23 15.08
C SER A 547 -24.15 15.90 15.10
N ASN A 548 -24.12 15.16 13.99
CA ASN A 548 -23.40 13.91 13.90
C ASN A 548 -21.88 14.07 13.76
N VAL A 549 -21.43 15.17 13.12
CA VAL A 549 -20.02 15.46 12.82
C VAL A 549 -19.35 16.27 13.94
N HIS A 550 -20.08 17.19 14.58
CA HIS A 550 -19.54 18.02 15.65
C HIS A 550 -19.92 17.46 17.03
N GLN A 551 -18.92 17.01 17.81
CA GLN A 551 -19.11 16.44 19.16
C GLN A 551 -19.34 17.51 20.26
N GLY A 552 -19.64 18.76 19.92
CA GLY A 552 -19.83 19.88 20.84
C GLY A 552 -21.12 20.65 20.58
N GLU A 553 -21.38 21.70 21.37
CA GLU A 553 -22.47 22.64 21.10
C GLU A 553 -22.26 23.26 19.72
N SER A 554 -23.06 22.85 18.75
CA SER A 554 -23.00 23.40 17.41
C SER A 554 -23.44 24.87 17.44
N GLU A 555 -22.81 25.71 16.62
CA GLU A 555 -23.22 27.12 16.46
C GLU A 555 -24.71 27.27 16.06
N ASP A 556 -25.31 26.21 15.53
CA ASP A 556 -26.69 26.15 15.01
C ASP A 556 -27.73 25.60 16.01
N GLY A 557 -27.38 25.32 17.28
CA GLY A 557 -28.35 25.01 18.35
C GLY A 557 -28.23 23.63 19.01
N THR A 558 -29.28 23.24 19.74
CA THR A 558 -29.38 21.99 20.52
C THR A 558 -29.26 20.75 19.63
N SER A 559 -28.45 19.79 20.07
CA SER A 559 -28.30 18.47 19.44
C SER A 559 -29.66 17.85 19.09
N ILE A 560 -29.84 17.44 17.84
CA ILE A 560 -31.05 16.73 17.40
C ILE A 560 -30.88 15.25 17.72
N GLU A 561 -31.65 14.75 18.68
CA GLU A 561 -31.71 13.32 18.98
C GLU A 561 -32.61 12.60 17.97
N VAL A 562 -32.01 11.75 17.13
CA VAL A 562 -32.73 10.92 16.15
C VAL A 562 -32.95 9.53 16.72
N SER A 563 -34.21 9.14 16.90
CA SER A 563 -34.56 7.80 17.39
C SER A 563 -34.15 6.70 16.42
N ALA A 564 -33.85 5.50 16.97
CA ALA A 564 -33.34 4.36 16.20
C ALA A 564 -34.24 3.96 15.01
N ASP A 565 -35.56 4.05 15.17
CA ASP A 565 -36.56 3.71 14.15
C ASP A 565 -36.66 4.74 13.01
N CYS A 566 -36.07 5.93 13.18
CA CYS A 566 -36.11 6.99 12.18
C CYS A 566 -34.94 6.93 11.20
N TRP A 567 -33.78 6.41 11.60
CA TRP A 567 -32.62 6.33 10.71
C TRP A 567 -32.86 5.57 9.40
N PRO A 568 -33.51 4.39 9.39
CA PRO A 568 -33.79 3.68 8.14
C PRO A 568 -34.62 4.53 7.18
N LYS A 569 -35.64 5.23 7.71
CA LYS A 569 -36.56 6.08 6.93
C LYS A 569 -35.83 7.29 6.36
N LEU A 570 -35.02 7.96 7.17
CA LEU A 570 -34.21 9.11 6.74
C LEU A 570 -33.23 8.70 5.64
N THR A 571 -32.50 7.61 5.86
CA THR A 571 -31.53 7.08 4.88
C THR A 571 -32.23 6.74 3.56
N TYR A 572 -33.38 6.06 3.62
CA TYR A 572 -34.16 5.75 2.43
C TYR A 572 -34.64 7.00 1.69
N CYS A 573 -35.11 8.03 2.39
CA CYS A 573 -35.46 9.31 1.77
C CYS A 573 -34.26 9.93 1.02
N LEU A 574 -33.05 9.85 1.58
CA LEU A 574 -31.86 10.34 0.88
C LEU A 574 -31.56 9.52 -0.37
N PHE A 575 -31.67 8.19 -0.31
CA PHE A 575 -31.55 7.34 -1.49
C PHE A 575 -32.53 7.71 -2.60
N LEU A 576 -33.80 7.97 -2.26
CA LEU A 576 -34.82 8.40 -3.24
C LEU A 576 -34.53 9.78 -3.83
N ILE A 577 -34.03 10.72 -3.02
CA ILE A 577 -33.63 12.05 -3.48
C ILE A 577 -32.44 11.93 -4.44
N VAL A 578 -31.42 11.16 -4.07
CA VAL A 578 -30.25 10.89 -4.93
C VAL A 578 -30.70 10.23 -6.23
N GLU A 579 -31.54 9.21 -6.17
CA GLU A 579 -32.11 8.57 -7.36
C GLU A 579 -32.80 9.57 -8.27
N HIS A 580 -33.66 10.43 -7.72
CA HIS A 580 -34.36 11.43 -8.52
C HIS A 580 -33.39 12.41 -9.17
N LEU A 581 -32.39 12.90 -8.43
CA LEU A 581 -31.38 13.84 -8.95
C LEU A 581 -30.59 13.23 -10.11
N TYR A 582 -30.11 11.99 -9.96
CA TYR A 582 -29.33 11.31 -10.99
C TYR A 582 -30.19 10.87 -12.19
N SER A 583 -31.39 10.35 -11.96
CA SER A 583 -32.24 9.80 -13.05
C SER A 583 -32.94 10.89 -13.86
N PHE A 584 -33.49 11.91 -13.19
CA PHE A 584 -34.29 12.94 -13.85
C PHE A 584 -33.42 14.07 -14.39
N TYR A 585 -32.42 14.49 -13.62
CA TYR A 585 -31.56 15.62 -13.99
C TYR A 585 -30.20 15.22 -14.56
N GLN A 586 -29.87 13.91 -14.58
CA GLN A 586 -28.51 13.44 -14.91
C GLN A 586 -27.46 14.13 -14.04
N ALA A 587 -27.83 14.47 -12.80
CA ALA A 587 -26.93 15.10 -11.85
C ALA A 587 -25.76 14.16 -11.55
N GLY A 588 -24.60 14.74 -11.24
CA GLY A 588 -23.39 13.99 -10.93
C GLY A 588 -22.16 14.84 -11.19
N MET A 589 -21.05 14.49 -10.55
CA MET A 589 -19.75 15.02 -10.97
C MET A 589 -19.39 14.32 -12.28
N PRO A 590 -19.14 15.05 -13.39
CA PRO A 590 -18.58 14.42 -14.57
C PRO A 590 -17.27 13.73 -14.17
N ARG A 591 -17.05 12.52 -14.67
CA ARG A 591 -15.82 11.78 -14.39
C ARG A 591 -14.64 12.68 -14.77
N SER A 592 -13.63 12.74 -13.89
CA SER A 592 -12.36 13.35 -14.28
C SER A 592 -11.93 12.71 -15.60
N PRO A 593 -11.51 13.49 -16.61
CA PRO A 593 -11.07 12.91 -17.87
C PRO A 593 -10.00 11.88 -17.55
N THR A 594 -10.28 10.61 -17.87
CA THR A 594 -9.29 9.55 -17.77
C THR A 594 -8.08 9.99 -18.58
N SER A 595 -6.90 9.91 -17.99
CA SER A 595 -5.63 10.46 -18.50
C SER A 595 -5.16 9.89 -19.86
N GLN A 596 -6.02 9.15 -20.57
CA GLN A 596 -5.73 8.50 -21.85
C GLN A 596 -6.13 9.31 -23.09
N ALA A 597 -6.66 10.52 -22.95
CA ALA A 597 -7.03 11.37 -24.09
C ALA A 597 -6.12 12.61 -24.25
N SER A 598 -4.79 12.45 -24.18
CA SER A 598 -3.82 13.47 -24.63
C SER A 598 -3.37 13.24 -26.08
N GLY A 599 -4.28 12.81 -26.95
CA GLY A 599 -4.11 12.92 -28.40
C GLY A 599 -4.39 14.37 -28.83
N SER A 600 -3.38 15.23 -28.75
CA SER A 600 -3.49 16.59 -29.27
C SER A 600 -3.83 16.55 -30.77
N PRO A 601 -4.88 17.24 -31.24
CA PRO A 601 -5.16 17.33 -32.66
C PRO A 601 -4.02 18.15 -33.29
N LYS A 602 -3.28 17.54 -34.21
CA LYS A 602 -2.39 18.29 -35.10
C LYS A 602 -3.28 19.23 -35.91
N LEU A 603 -3.20 20.52 -35.59
CA LEU A 603 -3.66 21.59 -36.46
C LEU A 603 -2.94 21.45 -37.81
N VAL A 604 -3.72 21.29 -38.88
CA VAL A 604 -3.30 21.44 -40.28
C VAL A 604 -3.31 22.91 -40.63
#